data_AF-A0A6G1STK5-F1
#
_entry.id   AF-A0A6G1STK5-F1
#
_cell.length_a   1.000
_cell.length_b   1.000
_cell.length_c   1.000
_cell.angle_alpha   90.00
_cell.angle_beta   90.00
_cell.angle_gamma   90.00
#
_symmetry.space_group_name_H-M   'P 1'
#
loop_
_entity.id
_entity.type
_entity.pdbx_description
1 polymer ?
#
loop_
_entity_poly.entity_id
_entity_poly.type
_entity_poly.pdbx_seq_one_letter_code
_entity_poly.pdbx_strand_id
1 'polypeptide(L)'
;MEQRGRTAAVAAAGVTVLVLLVLIYIGSNELANFDAALVGYAFGAVFAAAGLAYRYTLWITRPPTWRYFSAGWRYFLSWRNFRRYTLLIPKVWWTDIFA
;
A
#
# COMPACT_ATOMS: atom_id res chain seq x y z
N MET A 1 8.73 19.94 -7.98
CA MET A 1 8.25 18.54 -8.01
C MET A 1 8.80 17.74 -6.83
N GLU A 2 10.11 17.78 -6.58
CA GLU A 2 10.77 17.04 -5.49
C GLU A 2 10.23 17.37 -4.09
N GLN A 3 9.98 18.65 -3.79
CA GLN A 3 9.37 19.05 -2.51
C GLN A 3 7.95 18.49 -2.33
N ARG A 4 7.12 18.47 -3.38
CA ARG A 4 5.74 17.93 -3.30
C ARG A 4 5.74 16.44 -2.99
N GLY A 5 6.67 15.68 -3.59
CA GLY A 5 6.82 14.25 -3.31
C GLY A 5 7.26 13.97 -1.86
N ARG A 6 8.16 14.79 -1.32
CA ARG A 6 8.58 14.72 0.10
C ARG A 6 7.44 15.02 1.06
N THR A 7 6.71 16.10 0.85
CA THR A 7 5.57 16.46 1.71
C THR A 7 4.50 15.36 1.70
N ALA A 8 4.18 14.82 0.52
CA ALA A 8 3.25 13.70 0.40
C ALA A 8 3.75 12.45 1.12
N ALA A 9 5.05 12.14 1.04
CA ALA A 9 5.63 10.98 1.72
C ALA A 9 5.61 11.11 3.24
N VAL A 10 5.91 12.30 3.78
CA VAL A 10 5.81 12.56 5.23
C VAL A 10 4.36 12.47 5.68
N ALA A 11 3.43 13.06 4.94
CA ALA A 11 2.01 12.97 5.26
C ALA A 11 1.51 11.51 5.23
N ALA A 12 1.88 10.73 4.21
CA ALA A 12 1.51 9.33 4.09
C ALA A 12 2.07 8.49 5.25
N ALA A 13 3.32 8.72 5.65
CA ALA A 13 3.92 8.06 6.80
C ALA A 13 3.19 8.41 8.11
N GLY A 14 2.90 9.69 8.34
CA GLY A 14 2.15 10.15 9.52
C GLY A 14 0.74 9.56 9.59
N VAL A 15 0.01 9.56 8.47
CA VAL A 15 -1.31 8.91 8.38
C VAL A 15 -1.21 7.41 8.66
N THR A 16 -0.19 6.73 8.12
CA THR A 16 0.03 5.29 8.36
C THR A 16 0.25 5.00 9.85
N VAL A 17 1.06 5.82 10.54
CA VAL A 17 1.26 5.71 11.99
C VAL A 17 -0.06 5.87 12.73
N LEU A 18 -0.81 6.94 12.46
CA LEU A 18 -2.08 7.22 13.13
C LEU A 18 -3.09 6.09 12.93
N VAL A 19 -3.26 5.63 11.69
CA VAL A 19 -4.17 4.52 11.38
C VAL A 19 -3.76 3.25 12.12
N LEU A 20 -2.46 2.92 12.12
CA LEU A 20 -2.00 1.70 12.77
C LEU A 20 -2.14 1.76 14.29
N LEU A 21 -1.88 2.91 14.92
CA LEU A 21 -2.11 3.10 16.35
C LEU A 21 -3.60 2.98 16.71
N VAL A 22 -4.49 3.53 15.89
CA VAL A 22 -5.95 3.39 16.07
C VAL A 22 -6.37 1.92 15.94
N LEU A 23 -5.84 1.20 14.94
CA LEU A 23 -6.12 -0.23 14.78
C LEU A 23 -5.61 -1.06 15.95
N ILE A 24 -4.43 -0.76 16.49
CA ILE A 24 -3.91 -1.42 17.70
C ILE A 24 -4.82 -1.13 18.90
N TYR A 25 -5.22 0.12 19.10
CA TYR A 25 -6.08 0.52 20.21
C TYR A 25 -7.45 -0.18 20.15
N ILE A 26 -8.12 -0.14 18.99
CA ILE A 26 -9.42 -0.81 18.79
C ILE A 26 -9.27 -2.33 18.90
N GLY A 27 -8.26 -2.90 18.24
CA GLY A 27 -8.02 -4.34 18.21
C GLY A 27 -7.64 -4.93 19.58
N SER A 28 -7.06 -4.13 20.46
CA SER A 28 -6.70 -4.53 21.83
C SER A 28 -7.79 -4.28 22.87
N ASN A 29 -8.98 -3.83 22.45
CA ASN A 29 -10.07 -3.43 23.34
C ASN A 29 -9.62 -2.35 24.33
N GLU A 30 -9.24 -1.18 23.81
CA GLU A 30 -8.75 -0.05 24.59
C GLU A 30 -7.48 -0.36 25.41
N LEU A 31 -6.61 -1.21 24.84
CA LEU A 31 -5.40 -1.75 25.47
C LEU A 31 -5.65 -2.71 26.66
N ALA A 32 -6.90 -3.06 26.97
CA ALA A 32 -7.21 -4.00 28.06
C ALA A 32 -6.57 -5.38 27.84
N ASN A 33 -6.47 -5.82 26.58
CA ASN A 33 -5.85 -7.08 26.20
C ASN A 33 -4.42 -6.93 25.65
N PHE A 34 -3.80 -5.75 25.82
CA PHE A 34 -2.46 -5.49 25.28
C PHE A 34 -1.37 -5.88 26.27
N ASP A 35 -0.59 -6.91 25.94
CA ASP A 35 0.56 -7.34 26.74
C ASP A 35 1.71 -6.31 26.66
N ALA A 36 2.21 -5.87 27.80
CA ALA A 36 3.33 -4.94 27.90
C ALA A 36 4.62 -5.49 27.25
N ALA A 37 4.81 -6.81 27.18
CA ALA A 37 5.94 -7.41 26.49
C ALA A 37 5.90 -7.15 24.96
N LEU A 38 4.72 -6.86 24.39
CA LEU A 38 4.54 -6.58 22.97
C LEU A 38 4.83 -5.13 22.59
N VAL A 39 5.07 -4.23 23.55
CA VAL A 39 5.33 -2.79 23.28
C VAL A 39 6.48 -2.61 22.29
N GLY A 40 7.58 -3.36 22.47
CA GLY A 40 8.74 -3.29 21.56
C GLY A 40 8.40 -3.70 20.13
N TYR A 41 7.58 -4.74 19.97
CA TYR A 41 7.11 -5.19 18.66
C TYR A 41 6.15 -4.19 18.02
N ALA A 42 5.23 -3.61 18.80
CA ALA A 42 4.31 -2.58 18.32
C ALA A 42 5.08 -1.35 17.83
N PHE A 43 6.09 -0.90 18.59
CA PHE A 43 7.00 0.17 18.16
C PHE A 43 7.69 -0.19 16.84
N GLY A 44 8.33 -1.35 16.77
CA GLY A 44 9.01 -1.81 15.57
C GLY A 44 8.09 -1.87 14.35
N ALA A 45 6.87 -2.41 14.52
CA ALA A 45 5.87 -2.50 13.46
C ALA A 45 5.42 -1.10 12.98
N VAL A 46 5.15 -0.17 13.89
CA VAL A 46 4.75 1.20 13.55
C VAL A 46 5.85 1.92 12.78
N PHE A 47 7.10 1.84 13.24
CA PHE A 47 8.24 2.44 12.53
C PHE A 47 8.49 1.80 11.16
N ALA A 48 8.40 0.48 11.06
CA ALA A 48 8.55 -0.24 9.79
C ALA A 48 7.45 0.16 8.80
N ALA A 49 6.19 0.22 9.25
CA ALA A 49 5.06 0.64 8.41
C ALA A 49 5.22 2.10 7.95
N ALA A 50 5.63 3.01 8.84
CA ALA A 50 5.88 4.41 8.51
C ALA A 50 7.02 4.56 7.48
N GLY A 51 8.14 3.85 7.68
CA GLY A 51 9.28 3.87 6.76
C GLY A 51 8.93 3.30 5.39
N LEU A 52 8.13 2.22 5.36
CA LEU A 52 7.62 1.64 4.12
C LEU A 52 6.71 2.63 3.39
N ALA A 53 5.74 3.23 4.08
CA ALA A 53 4.83 4.22 3.50
C ALA A 53 5.58 5.42 2.94
N TYR A 54 6.56 5.95 3.68
CA TYR A 54 7.42 7.05 3.23
C TYR A 54 8.18 6.67 1.94
N ARG A 55 8.91 5.53 1.97
CA ARG A 55 9.76 5.11 0.85
C ARG A 55 8.94 4.77 -0.39
N TYR A 56 7.79 4.12 -0.21
CA TYR A 56 6.89 3.79 -1.31
C TYR A 56 6.27 5.05 -1.92
N THR A 57 5.86 6.01 -1.10
CA THR A 57 5.28 7.28 -1.59
C THR A 57 6.31 8.11 -2.35
N LEU A 58 7.56 8.16 -1.89
CA LEU A 58 8.65 8.79 -2.64
C LEU A 58 8.91 8.11 -3.99
N TRP A 59 8.84 6.77 -4.03
CA TRP A 59 9.03 6.03 -5.26
C TRP A 59 7.91 6.30 -6.25
N ILE A 60 6.66 6.26 -5.80
CA ILE A 60 5.49 6.34 -6.68
C ILE A 60 5.24 7.75 -7.22
N THR A 61 5.61 8.80 -6.46
CA THR A 61 5.44 10.20 -6.86
C THR A 61 6.39 10.64 -7.98
N ARG A 62 7.32 9.78 -8.43
CA ARG A 62 8.15 10.08 -9.60
C ARG A 62 7.28 10.12 -10.86
N PRO A 63 7.52 11.07 -11.80
CA PRO A 63 6.69 11.25 -12.99
C PRO A 63 6.44 9.96 -13.81
N PRO A 64 7.45 9.12 -14.13
CA PRO A 64 7.21 7.92 -14.93
C PRO A 64 6.40 6.87 -14.16
N THR A 65 6.70 6.63 -12.88
CA THR A 65 6.01 5.62 -12.06
C THR A 65 4.57 6.01 -11.77
N TRP A 66 4.29 7.30 -11.54
CA TRP A 66 2.93 7.77 -11.28
C TRP A 66 2.00 7.51 -12.47
N ARG A 67 2.50 7.69 -13.70
CA ARG A 67 1.73 7.42 -14.92
C ARG A 67 1.35 5.95 -15.04
N TYR A 68 2.31 5.04 -14.81
CA TYR A 68 2.03 3.60 -14.82
C TYR A 68 1.08 3.18 -13.70
N PHE A 69 1.26 3.71 -12.49
CA PHE A 69 0.37 3.42 -11.37
C PHE A 69 -1.07 3.87 -11.63
N SER A 70 -1.25 5.11 -12.12
CA SER A 70 -2.57 5.66 -12.47
C SER A 70 -3.22 4.87 -13.59
N ALA A 71 -2.46 4.50 -14.62
CA ALA A 71 -2.94 3.66 -15.72
C ALA A 71 -3.35 2.26 -15.21
N GLY A 72 -2.54 1.66 -14.34
CA GLY A 72 -2.81 0.38 -13.70
C GLY A 72 -4.16 0.37 -12.98
N TRP A 73 -4.41 1.36 -12.12
CA TRP A 73 -5.71 1.49 -11.45
C TRP A 73 -6.87 1.76 -12.41
N ARG A 74 -6.66 2.58 -13.44
CA ARG A 74 -7.69 2.84 -14.46
C ARG A 74 -8.08 1.56 -15.22
N TYR A 75 -7.12 0.69 -15.51
CA TYR A 75 -7.40 -0.59 -16.16
C TYR A 75 -8.01 -1.61 -15.20
N PHE A 76 -7.51 -1.67 -13.96
CA PHE A 76 -8.01 -2.58 -12.93
C PHE A 76 -9.46 -2.29 -12.54
N LEU A 77 -9.82 -1.01 -12.34
CA LEU A 77 -11.17 -0.58 -11.97
C LEU A 77 -12.14 -0.47 -13.18
N SER A 78 -11.65 -0.68 -14.40
CA SER A 78 -12.51 -0.67 -15.59
C SER A 78 -13.29 -1.98 -15.68
N TRP A 79 -14.57 -1.93 -15.31
CA TRP A 79 -15.49 -3.08 -15.39
C TRP A 79 -15.56 -3.72 -16.79
N ARG A 80 -15.49 -2.89 -17.85
CA ARG A 80 -15.46 -3.35 -19.24
C ARG A 80 -14.21 -4.16 -19.55
N ASN A 81 -13.06 -3.74 -19.05
CA ASN A 81 -11.80 -4.44 -19.25
C ASN A 81 -11.74 -5.69 -18.39
N PHE A 82 -12.18 -5.63 -17.13
CA PHE A 82 -12.25 -6.80 -16.27
C PHE A 82 -13.01 -7.94 -16.96
N ARG A 83 -14.25 -7.69 -17.41
CA ARG A 83 -15.03 -8.71 -18.14
C ARG A 83 -14.36 -9.25 -19.42
N ARG A 84 -13.62 -8.41 -20.15
CA ARG A 84 -12.96 -8.80 -21.41
C ARG A 84 -11.65 -9.57 -21.17
N TYR A 85 -10.87 -9.18 -20.17
CA TYR A 85 -9.56 -9.76 -19.90
C TYR A 85 -9.60 -10.95 -18.94
N THR A 86 -10.59 -11.06 -18.04
CA THR A 86 -10.74 -12.23 -17.16
C THR A 86 -10.86 -13.53 -17.97
N LEU A 87 -11.47 -13.49 -19.16
CA LEU A 87 -11.56 -14.65 -20.07
C LEU A 87 -10.30 -14.87 -20.92
N LEU A 88 -9.44 -13.86 -21.06
CA LEU A 88 -8.20 -13.95 -21.84
C LEU A 88 -7.03 -14.45 -20.98
N ILE A 89 -7.05 -14.22 -19.66
CA ILE A 89 -5.98 -14.66 -18.75
C ILE A 89 -5.70 -16.16 -18.88
N PRO A 90 -6.69 -17.08 -18.85
CA PRO A 90 -6.41 -18.52 -18.97
C PRO A 90 -5.83 -18.91 -20.33
N LYS A 91 -6.28 -18.26 -21.41
CA LYS A 91 -5.82 -18.54 -22.77
C LYS A 91 -4.35 -18.11 -22.96
N VAL A 92 -4.01 -16.91 -22.49
CA VAL A 92 -2.65 -16.35 -22.59
C VAL A 92 -1.69 -17.11 -21.69
N TRP A 93 -2.13 -17.53 -20.51
CA TRP A 93 -1.32 -18.37 -19.61
C TRP A 93 -0.88 -19.68 -20.27
N TRP A 94 -1.78 -20.32 -21.03
CA TRP A 94 -1.46 -21.59 -21.70
C TRP A 94 -0.55 -21.40 -22.92
N THR A 95 -0.67 -20.30 -23.66
CA THR A 95 0.14 -20.05 -24.86
C THR A 95 1.51 -19.46 -24.58
N ASP A 96 1.65 -18.62 -23.55
CA ASP A 96 2.87 -17.81 -23.40
C ASP A 96 3.83 -18.35 -22.32
N ILE A 97 3.34 -19.20 -21.41
CA ILE A 97 4.15 -19.79 -20.33
C ILE A 97 4.56 -21.24 -20.65
N PHE A 98 3.74 -21.98 -21.40
CA PHE A 98 3.88 -23.42 -21.60
C PHE A 98 4.09 -23.88 -23.06
N ALA A 99 4.01 -22.97 -24.05
CA ALA A 99 4.36 -23.25 -25.44
C ALA A 99 5.70 -22.60 -25.80
#